data_AF-A0A958W6C2-F1
#
_entry.id   AF-A0A958W6C2-F1
#
_cell.length_a   1.000
_cell.length_b   1.000
_cell.length_c   1.000
_cell.angle_alpha   90.00
_cell.angle_beta   90.00
_cell.angle_gamma   90.00
#
_symmetry.space_group_name_H-M   'P 1'
#
loop_
_entity.id
_entity.type
_entity.pdbx_description
1 polymer ?
#
loop_
_entity_poly.entity_id
_entity_poly.type
_entity_poly.pdbx_seq_one_letter_code
_entity_poly.pdbx_strand_id
1 'polypeptide(L)'
;MMRFRIFTIALVSFIVSFAFGQKQDDLLLFSINDKPVNVNEFIYLYTKNHQGKAGEFTKEKIEEYLELFINFKLKVAEAESRGMDLKPEFIDELNTYKEELRKPFVAETDVLDKLV
;
A
#
# COMPACT_ATOMS: atom_id res chain seq x y z
N MET A 1 -48.69 10.82 8.41
CA MET A 1 -47.58 11.49 9.12
C MET A 1 -46.44 10.54 9.51
N MET A 2 -46.69 9.39 10.14
CA MET A 2 -45.62 8.47 10.62
C MET A 2 -44.77 7.84 9.49
N ARG A 3 -45.37 7.50 8.34
CA ARG A 3 -44.66 6.94 7.18
C ARG A 3 -43.66 7.91 6.54
N PHE A 4 -43.98 9.21 6.53
CA PHE A 4 -43.08 10.25 6.02
C PHE A 4 -41.86 10.45 6.92
N ARG A 5 -42.05 10.33 8.25
CA ARG A 5 -40.96 10.43 9.25
C ARG A 5 -39.98 9.26 9.15
N ILE A 6 -40.48 8.04 8.90
CA ILE A 6 -39.63 6.86 8.67
C ILE A 6 -38.81 7.03 7.39
N PHE A 7 -39.43 7.56 6.32
CA PHE A 7 -38.75 7.81 5.06
C PHE A 7 -37.64 8.87 5.19
N THR A 8 -37.90 9.94 5.95
CA THR A 8 -36.87 10.96 6.24
C THR A 8 -35.72 10.41 7.09
N ILE A 9 -36.00 9.54 8.07
CA ILE A 9 -34.95 8.93 8.90
C ILE A 9 -34.09 7.97 8.07
N ALA A 10 -34.70 7.15 7.21
CA ALA A 10 -33.98 6.25 6.32
C ALA A 10 -33.11 7.00 5.31
N LEU A 11 -33.60 8.11 4.75
CA LEU A 11 -32.84 8.95 3.81
C LEU A 11 -31.64 9.61 4.49
N VAL A 12 -31.80 10.14 5.70
CA VAL A 12 -30.69 10.73 6.48
C VAL A 12 -29.66 9.67 6.83
N SER A 13 -30.09 8.47 7.24
CA SER A 13 -29.18 7.35 7.54
C SER A 13 -28.38 6.91 6.30
N PHE A 14 -29.00 6.88 5.12
CA PHE A 14 -28.32 6.52 3.87
C PHE A 14 -27.26 7.58 3.47
N ILE A 15 -27.54 8.86 3.67
CA ILE A 15 -26.60 9.95 3.37
C ILE A 15 -25.39 9.93 4.32
N VAL A 16 -25.58 9.64 5.60
CA VAL A 16 -24.48 9.57 6.58
C VAL A 16 -23.51 8.42 6.27
N SER A 17 -23.98 7.31 5.69
CA SER A 17 -23.12 6.19 5.30
C SER A 17 -22.10 6.55 4.19
N PHE A 18 -22.36 7.57 3.36
CA PHE A 18 -21.39 8.04 2.36
C PHE A 18 -20.32 8.99 2.94
N ALA A 19 -20.53 9.54 4.14
CA ALA A 19 -19.61 10.52 4.75
C ALA A 19 -18.36 9.88 5.37
N PHE A 20 -18.37 8.57 5.64
CA PHE A 20 -17.25 7.84 6.26
C PHE A 20 -16.21 7.32 5.26
N GLY A 21 -16.29 7.71 3.98
CA GLY A 21 -15.32 7.35 2.95
C GLY A 21 -14.14 8.33 2.79
N GLN A 22 -13.87 9.19 3.77
CA GLN A 22 -12.77 10.16 3.64
C GLN A 22 -11.42 9.43 3.57
N LYS A 23 -10.81 9.48 2.39
CA LYS A 23 -9.43 9.05 2.15
C LYS A 23 -8.55 9.89 3.09
N GLN A 24 -7.90 9.25 4.05
CA GLN A 24 -6.97 9.95 4.94
C GLN A 24 -5.89 10.58 4.07
N ASP A 25 -5.71 11.90 4.19
CA ASP A 25 -4.66 12.61 3.46
C ASP A 25 -3.32 11.94 3.77
N ASP A 26 -2.69 11.41 2.74
CA ASP A 26 -1.42 10.71 2.85
C ASP A 26 -0.33 11.78 3.02
N LEU A 27 0.12 11.96 4.26
CA LEU A 27 1.07 13.00 4.62
C LEU A 27 2.42 12.75 3.93
N LEU A 28 3.01 13.81 3.38
CA LEU A 28 4.37 13.78 2.85
C LEU A 28 5.37 13.56 4.00
N LEU A 29 6.25 12.57 3.87
CA LEU A 29 7.33 12.32 4.82
C LEU A 29 8.62 12.99 4.34
N PHE A 30 9.03 12.74 3.10
CA PHE A 30 10.14 13.41 2.41
C PHE A 30 9.99 13.28 0.89
N SER A 31 10.90 13.88 0.12
CA SER A 31 10.95 13.76 -1.33
C SER A 31 12.37 13.52 -1.85
N ILE A 32 12.50 12.77 -2.94
CA ILE A 32 13.75 12.57 -3.68
C ILE A 32 13.51 12.94 -5.14
N ASN A 33 14.24 13.92 -5.68
CA ASN A 33 14.08 14.39 -7.08
C ASN A 33 12.61 14.68 -7.43
N ASP A 34 11.91 15.44 -6.59
CA ASP A 34 10.48 15.77 -6.73
C ASP A 34 9.49 14.57 -6.67
N LYS A 35 9.98 13.35 -6.40
CA LYS A 35 9.14 12.19 -6.11
C LYS A 35 8.79 12.16 -4.62
N PRO A 36 7.49 12.30 -4.24
CA PRO A 36 7.08 12.24 -2.84
C PRO A 36 7.17 10.83 -2.29
N VAL A 37 7.58 10.71 -1.03
CA VAL A 37 7.53 9.50 -0.22
C VAL A 37 6.67 9.81 0.99
N ASN A 38 5.59 9.05 1.16
CA ASN A 38 4.55 9.38 2.13
C ASN A 38 4.66 8.57 3.42
N VAL A 39 4.03 9.09 4.48
CA VAL A 39 4.02 8.49 5.81
C VAL A 39 3.41 7.09 5.81
N ASN A 40 2.34 6.86 5.03
CA ASN A 40 1.69 5.54 5.03
C ASN A 40 2.58 4.45 4.41
N GLU A 41 3.42 4.77 3.41
CA GLU A 41 4.39 3.83 2.86
C GLU A 41 5.39 3.40 3.93
N PHE A 42 5.93 4.37 4.67
CA PHE A 42 6.85 4.12 5.77
C PHE A 42 6.21 3.26 6.87
N ILE A 43 5.02 3.64 7.33
CA ILE A 43 4.28 2.90 8.37
C ILE A 43 4.00 1.47 7.92
N TYR A 44 3.56 1.27 6.67
CA TYR A 44 3.28 -0.05 6.12
C TYR A 44 4.53 -0.94 6.15
N LEU A 45 5.65 -0.45 5.62
CA LEU A 45 6.89 -1.21 5.56
C LEU A 45 7.48 -1.46 6.95
N TYR A 46 7.47 -0.46 7.82
CA TYR A 46 7.92 -0.61 9.20
C TYR A 46 7.11 -1.67 9.95
N THR A 47 5.78 -1.58 9.87
CA THR A 47 4.87 -2.52 10.55
C THR A 47 5.03 -3.92 9.99
N LYS A 48 5.13 -4.08 8.66
CA LYS A 48 5.31 -5.39 8.01
C LYS A 48 6.62 -6.07 8.45
N ASN A 49 7.70 -5.32 8.58
CA ASN A 49 9.02 -5.87 8.95
C ASN A 49 9.16 -6.20 10.46
N HIS A 50 8.30 -5.61 11.28
CA HIS A 50 8.34 -5.74 12.75
C HIS A 50 7.08 -6.41 13.32
N GLN A 51 6.23 -6.97 12.46
CA GLN A 51 4.99 -7.61 12.89
C GLN A 51 5.25 -8.73 13.90
N GLY A 52 4.52 -8.69 15.02
CA GLY A 52 4.61 -9.71 16.08
C GLY A 52 5.84 -9.61 16.99
N LYS A 53 6.68 -8.58 16.86
CA LYS A 53 7.85 -8.36 17.71
C LYS A 53 7.55 -7.35 18.81
N ALA A 54 7.72 -7.76 20.06
CA ALA A 54 7.54 -6.87 21.21
C ALA A 54 8.70 -5.86 21.30
N GLY A 55 8.38 -4.61 21.67
CA GLY A 55 9.40 -3.57 21.89
C GLY A 55 10.04 -3.01 20.62
N GLU A 56 9.42 -3.20 19.45
CA GLU A 56 9.89 -2.58 18.20
C GLU A 56 9.44 -1.12 18.05
N PHE A 57 8.30 -0.74 18.63
CA PHE A 57 7.72 0.60 18.44
C PHE A 57 8.27 1.64 19.43
N THR A 58 9.59 1.72 19.59
CA THR A 58 10.24 2.84 20.32
C THR A 58 10.66 3.93 19.34
N LYS A 59 10.83 5.16 19.84
CA LYS A 59 11.23 6.29 19.00
C LYS A 59 12.57 6.02 18.31
N GLU A 60 13.53 5.50 19.05
CA GLU A 60 14.90 5.24 18.59
C GLU A 60 14.90 4.24 17.42
N LYS A 61 14.17 3.13 17.55
CA LYS A 61 14.05 2.13 16.49
C LYS A 61 13.33 2.62 15.25
N ILE A 62 12.34 3.50 15.43
CA ILE A 62 11.63 4.13 14.30
C ILE A 62 12.58 5.08 13.56
N GLU A 63 13.37 5.88 14.29
CA GLU A 63 14.36 6.79 13.70
C GLU A 63 15.48 6.05 12.97
N GLU A 64 16.00 4.97 13.56
CA GLU A 64 17.00 4.09 12.91
C GLU A 64 16.45 3.49 11.62
N TYR A 65 15.22 2.99 11.64
CA TYR A 65 14.60 2.44 10.44
C TYR A 65 14.28 3.52 9.39
N LEU A 66 13.95 4.75 9.82
CA LEU A 66 13.77 5.88 8.92
C LEU A 66 15.04 6.20 8.14
N GLU A 67 16.21 6.16 8.79
CA GLU A 67 17.49 6.33 8.10
C GLU A 67 17.74 5.23 7.06
N LEU A 68 17.47 3.96 7.42
CA LEU A 68 17.58 2.83 6.48
C LEU A 68 16.62 3.00 5.29
N PHE A 69 15.40 3.45 5.55
CA PHE A 69 14.38 3.66 4.53
C PHE A 69 14.76 4.79 3.57
N ILE A 70 15.26 5.92 4.08
CA ILE A 70 15.78 7.02 3.25
C ILE A 70 16.93 6.52 2.36
N ASN A 71 17.92 5.82 2.94
CA ASN A 71 19.05 5.27 2.20
C ASN A 71 18.61 4.26 1.12
N PHE A 72 17.61 3.44 1.41
CA PHE A 72 17.01 2.55 0.42
C PHE A 72 16.41 3.32 -0.75
N LYS A 73 15.56 4.33 -0.48
CA LYS A 73 14.89 5.12 -1.53
C LYS A 73 15.90 5.92 -2.36
N LEU A 74 16.98 6.41 -1.76
CA LEU A 74 18.10 7.06 -2.47
C LEU A 74 18.80 6.10 -3.44
N LYS A 75 19.09 4.86 -3.00
CA LYS A 75 19.72 3.85 -3.87
C LYS A 75 18.83 3.46 -5.05
N VAL A 76 17.52 3.35 -4.82
CA VAL A 76 16.54 3.10 -5.89
C VAL A 76 16.53 4.26 -6.88
N ALA A 77 16.44 5.50 -6.40
CA ALA A 77 16.43 6.67 -7.27
C ALA A 77 17.71 6.79 -8.11
N GLU A 78 18.87 6.44 -7.55
CA GLU A 78 20.14 6.41 -8.29
C GLU A 78 20.22 5.24 -9.29
N ALA A 79 19.63 4.09 -8.98
CA ALA A 79 19.56 2.98 -9.91
C ALA A 79 18.66 3.34 -11.12
N GLU A 80 17.52 3.98 -10.87
CA GLU A 80 16.61 4.50 -11.91
C GLU A 80 17.28 5.58 -12.76
N SER A 81 18.03 6.51 -12.15
CA SER A 81 18.74 7.56 -12.89
C SER A 81 19.81 6.99 -13.83
N ARG A 82 20.37 5.84 -13.48
CA ARG A 82 21.33 5.06 -14.29
C ARG A 82 20.66 4.10 -15.28
N GLY A 83 19.33 4.07 -15.35
CA GLY A 83 18.56 3.17 -16.22
C GLY A 83 18.75 1.68 -15.91
N MET A 84 19.07 1.34 -14.65
CA MET A 84 19.26 -0.06 -14.26
C MET A 84 17.96 -0.88 -14.29
N ASP A 85 16.84 -0.22 -14.04
CA ASP A 85 15.47 -0.75 -14.13
C ASP A 85 15.02 -1.05 -15.58
N LEU A 86 15.76 -0.56 -16.57
CA LEU A 86 15.48 -0.79 -18.00
C LEU A 86 16.32 -1.91 -18.61
N LYS A 87 17.23 -2.51 -17.84
CA LYS A 87 18.09 -3.60 -18.32
C LYS A 87 17.27 -4.86 -18.60
N PRO A 88 17.54 -5.60 -19.69
CA PRO A 88 16.82 -6.83 -20.00
C PRO A 88 16.77 -7.82 -18.84
N GLU A 89 17.88 -7.98 -18.12
CA GLU A 89 18.00 -8.92 -17.01
C GLU A 89 17.04 -8.57 -15.86
N PHE A 90 16.90 -7.27 -15.55
CA PHE A 90 15.96 -6.79 -14.53
C PHE A 90 14.50 -6.99 -14.98
N ILE A 91 14.19 -6.69 -16.24
CA ILE A 91 12.85 -6.86 -16.79
C ILE A 91 12.43 -8.33 -16.77
N ASP A 92 13.34 -9.24 -17.15
CA ASP A 92 13.09 -10.68 -17.16
C ASP A 92 12.86 -11.23 -15.75
N GLU A 93 13.66 -10.80 -14.77
CA GLU A 93 13.47 -11.15 -13.36
C GLU A 93 12.13 -10.61 -12.81
N LEU A 94 11.81 -9.35 -13.09
CA LEU A 94 10.55 -8.73 -12.69
C LEU A 94 9.33 -9.47 -13.27
N ASN A 95 9.41 -9.90 -14.54
CA ASN A 95 8.35 -10.66 -15.18
C ASN A 95 8.19 -12.04 -14.54
N THR A 96 9.29 -12.69 -14.18
CA THR A 96 9.27 -13.97 -13.46
C THR A 96 8.52 -13.83 -12.13
N TYR A 97 8.84 -12.80 -11.33
CA TYR A 97 8.15 -12.55 -10.06
C TYR A 97 6.66 -12.26 -10.24
N LYS A 98 6.27 -11.50 -11.28
CA LYS A 98 4.86 -11.24 -11.59
C LYS A 98 4.09 -12.53 -11.88
N GLU A 99 4.67 -13.44 -12.67
CA GLU A 99 4.04 -14.73 -12.96
C GLU A 99 3.90 -15.60 -11.69
N GLU A 100 4.91 -15.60 -10.82
CA GLU A 100 4.82 -16.32 -9.54
C GLU A 100 3.72 -15.80 -8.63
N LEU A 101 3.56 -14.48 -8.54
CA LEU A 101 2.49 -13.85 -7.77
C LEU A 101 1.09 -14.11 -8.36
N ARG A 102 1.00 -14.37 -9.67
CA ARG A 102 -0.27 -14.64 -10.35
C ARG A 102 -0.77 -16.08 -10.15
N LYS A 103 0.12 -17.06 -9.96
CA LYS A 103 -0.21 -18.49 -9.85
C LYS A 103 -1.36 -18.81 -8.87
N PRO A 104 -1.40 -18.29 -7.63
CA PRO A 104 -2.47 -18.61 -6.68
C PRO A 104 -3.86 -18.13 -7.15
N PHE A 105 -3.92 -16.98 -7.84
CA PHE A 105 -5.19 -16.36 -8.25
C PHE A 105 -5.77 -16.98 -9.53
N VAL A 106 -4.94 -17.60 -10.37
CA VAL A 106 -5.37 -18.25 -11.62
C VAL A 106 -5.85 -19.67 -11.37
N ALA A 107 -5.26 -20.35 -10.37
CA ALA A 107 -5.74 -21.66 -9.94
C ALA A 107 -7.19 -21.59 -9.42
N GLU A 108 -7.59 -20.48 -8.80
CA GLU A 108 -8.96 -20.29 -8.31
C GLU A 108 -9.98 -20.11 -9.45
N THR A 109 -9.66 -19.38 -10.53
CA THR A 109 -10.58 -19.19 -11.67
C THR A 109 -10.85 -20.49 -12.44
N ASP A 110 -9.82 -21.32 -12.63
CA ASP A 110 -9.98 -22.63 -13.32
C ASP A 110 -10.77 -23.65 -12.49
N VAL A 111 -10.73 -23.54 -11.15
CA VAL A 111 -11.50 -24.41 -10.25
C VAL A 111 -12.94 -23.92 -10.14
N LEU A 112 -13.18 -22.61 -10.13
CA LEU A 112 -14.53 -22.01 -10.17
C LEU A 112 -15.28 -22.38 -11.45
N ASP A 113 -14.64 -22.37 -12.62
CA ASP A 113 -15.25 -22.76 -13.91
C ASP A 113 -15.61 -24.26 -13.98
N LYS A 114 -15.01 -25.12 -13.14
CA LYS A 114 -15.36 -26.55 -13.04
C LYS A 114 -16.49 -26.85 -12.06
N LEU A 115 -16.91 -25.84 -11.28
CA LEU A 115 -17.96 -25.97 -10.27
C LEU A 115 -19.29 -25.31 -10.70
N VAL A 116 -19.37 -24.80 -11.94
CA VAL A 116 -20.58 -24.24 -12.56
C VAL A 116 -21.09 -25.16 -13.67
#